data_AF-A0A6B9FZ84-F1
#
_entry.id   AF-A0A6B9FZ84-F1
#
_cell.length_a   1.000
_cell.length_b   1.000
_cell.length_c   1.000
_cell.angle_alpha   90.00
_cell.angle_beta   90.00
_cell.angle_gamma   90.00
#
_symmetry.space_group_name_H-M   'P 1'
#
loop_
_entity.id
_entity.type
_entity.pdbx_description
1 polymer ?
#
loop_
_entity_poly.entity_id
_entity_poly.type
_entity_poly.pdbx_seq_one_letter_code
_entity_poly.pdbx_strand_id
1 'polypeptide(L)' 'MREDKPPKLNLGKRVMYTLIEASGSIIGGLLVLVCCYWFFHYETWHERFIAIGLSVLVVYLIVKIMPERPNQ' A
#
# COMPACT_ATOMS: atom_id res chain seq x y z
N MET A 1 -4.72 43.45 7.57
CA MET A 1 -3.86 42.43 6.94
C MET A 1 -4.31 41.09 7.48
N ARG A 2 -4.73 40.18 6.59
CA ARG A 2 -5.21 38.85 6.95
C ARG A 2 -4.01 38.09 7.53
N GLU A 3 -4.10 37.61 8.76
CA GLU A 3 -3.11 36.67 9.29
C GLU A 3 -3.32 35.34 8.56
N ASP A 4 -2.67 35.19 7.41
CA ASP A 4 -2.56 33.93 6.68
C ASP A 4 -1.63 32.99 7.46
N LYS A 5 -2.09 32.46 8.59
CA LYS A 5 -1.42 31.34 9.27
C LYS A 5 -1.66 30.11 8.38
N PRO A 6 -0.62 29.57 7.72
CA PRO A 6 -0.79 28.29 7.05
C PRO A 6 -1.22 27.29 8.14
N PRO A 7 -2.26 26.48 7.90
CA PRO A 7 -2.72 25.52 8.90
C PRO A 7 -1.49 24.71 9.32
N LYS A 8 -1.11 24.80 10.60
CA LYS A 8 -0.07 23.96 11.19
C LYS A 8 -0.55 22.52 11.05
N LEU A 9 -0.28 21.91 9.89
CA LEU A 9 -0.42 20.49 9.69
C LEU A 9 0.53 19.85 10.70
N ASN A 10 -0.08 19.28 11.73
CA ASN A 10 0.56 18.71 12.90
C ASN A 10 1.72 17.82 12.41
N LEU A 11 2.96 18.10 12.80
CA LEU A 11 4.17 17.37 12.33
C LEU A 11 3.98 15.84 12.38
N GLY A 12 3.24 15.35 13.38
CA GLY A 12 2.85 13.94 13.49
C GLY A 12 2.02 13.41 12.32
N LYS A 13 1.06 14.18 11.77
CA LYS A 13 0.29 13.77 10.58
C LYS A 13 1.19 13.64 9.35
N ARG A 14 2.16 14.55 9.18
CA ARG A 14 3.10 14.51 8.06
C ARG A 14 4.00 13.27 8.13
N VAL A 15 4.55 12.99 9.32
CA VAL A 15 5.34 11.77 9.56
C VAL A 15 4.52 10.51 9.35
N MET A 16 3.27 10.47 9.83
CA MET A 16 2.38 9.32 9.64
C MET A 16 2.13 9.02 8.17
N TYR A 17 1.92 10.06 7.34
CA TYR A 17 1.75 9.88 5.90
C TYR A 17 3.01 9.40 5.18
N THR A 18 4.18 9.92 5.54
CA THR A 18 5.45 9.45 4.98
C THR A 18 5.73 7.99 5.38
N LEU A 19 5.39 7.60 6.61
CA LEU A 19 5.48 6.21 7.06
C LEU A 19 4.52 5.30 6.31
N ILE A 20 3.27 5.72 6.06
CA ILE A 20 2.31 4.96 5.26
C ILE A 20 2.84 4.77 3.84
N GLU A 21 3.37 5.83 3.22
CA GLU A 21 3.93 5.77 1.86
C GLU A 21 5.14 4.83 1.76
N ALA A 22 6.07 4.94 2.71
CA ALA A 22 7.23 4.05 2.80
C ALA A 22 6.81 2.59 3.07
N SER A 23 5.85 2.37 3.98
CA SER A 23 5.34 1.04 4.28
C SER A 23 4.62 0.42 3.08
N GLY A 24 3.88 1.21 2.31
CA GLY A 24 3.22 0.76 1.09
C GLY A 24 4.22 0.29 0.04
N SER A 25 5.34 1.01 -0.13
CA SER A 25 6.43 0.60 -1.03
C SER A 25 7.08 -0.72 -0.59
N ILE A 26 7.36 -0.87 0.72
CA ILE A 26 7.95 -2.10 1.27
C ILE A 26 6.99 -3.29 1.12
N ILE A 27 5.71 -3.09 1.44
CA ILE A 27 4.66 -4.11 1.33
C ILE A 27 4.50 -4.52 -0.14
N GLY A 28 4.49 -3.56 -1.07
CA GLY A 28 4.46 -3.83 -2.51
C GLY A 28 5.66 -4.66 -2.97
N GLY A 29 6.87 -4.33 -2.52
CA GLY A 29 8.08 -5.11 -2.83
C GLY A 29 8.03 -6.54 -2.29
N LEU A 30 7.60 -6.72 -1.04
CA LEU A 30 7.38 -8.05 -0.45
C LEU A 30 6.31 -8.84 -1.19
N LEU A 31 5.24 -8.18 -1.64
CA LEU A 31 4.18 -8.81 -2.42
C LEU A 31 4.73 -9.42 -3.72
N VAL A 32 5.64 -8.72 -4.41
CA VAL A 32 6.28 -9.25 -5.62
C VAL A 32 7.04 -10.54 -5.30
N LEU A 33 7.82 -10.58 -4.20
CA LEU A 33 8.52 -11.79 -3.79
C LEU A 33 7.58 -12.94 -3.46
N VAL A 34 6.46 -12.66 -2.78
CA VAL A 34 5.42 -13.65 -2.46
C VAL A 34 4.77 -14.17 -3.74
N CYS A 35 4.43 -13.29 -4.69
CA CYS A 35 3.89 -13.70 -5.99
C CYS A 35 4.88 -14.55 -6.78
N CYS A 36 6.18 -14.20 -6.77
CA CYS A 36 7.23 -15.02 -7.38
C CYS A 36 7.35 -16.38 -6.70
N TYR A 37 7.32 -16.44 -5.36
CA TYR A 37 7.33 -17.69 -4.61
C TYR A 37 6.17 -18.60 -5.04
N TRP A 38 4.94 -18.08 -5.06
CA TRP A 38 3.77 -18.85 -5.48
C TRP A 38 3.85 -19.30 -6.94
N PHE A 39 4.44 -18.49 -7.81
CA PHE A 39 4.64 -18.84 -9.21
C PHE A 39 5.53 -20.08 -9.38
N PHE A 40 6.61 -20.20 -8.58
CA PHE A 40 7.51 -21.35 -8.62
C PHE A 40 7.02 -22.54 -7.77
N HIS A 41 6.21 -22.28 -6.73
CA HIS A 41 5.76 -23.33 -5.83
C HIS A 41 4.66 -24.22 -6.43
N TYR A 42 3.70 -23.63 -7.16
CA TYR A 42 2.59 -24.40 -7.72
C TYR A 42 2.94 -25.02 -9.06
N GLU A 43 2.52 -26.26 -9.29
CA GLU A 43 2.74 -26.94 -10.57
C GLU A 43 1.67 -26.59 -11.61
N THR A 44 0.42 -26.37 -11.19
CA THR A 44 -0.65 -26.04 -12.13
C THR A 44 -0.79 -24.53 -12.35
N TRP A 45 -1.03 -24.17 -13.62
CA TRP A 45 -1.23 -22.77 -14.03
C TRP A 45 -2.42 -22.10 -13.33
N HIS A 46 -3.46 -22.87 -13.02
CA HIS A 46 -4.65 -22.36 -12.32
C HIS A 46 -4.34 -21.98 -10.87
N GLU A 47 -3.62 -22.83 -10.13
CA GLU A 47 -3.24 -22.54 -8.74
C GLU A 47 -2.33 -21.30 -8.65
N ARG A 48 -1.40 -21.14 -9.59
CA ARG A 48 -0.55 -19.94 -9.70
C ARG A 48 -1.38 -18.68 -9.87
N PHE A 49 -2.32 -18.70 -10.82
CA PHE A 49 -3.14 -17.53 -11.14
C PHE A 49 -4.05 -17.13 -9.98
N ILE A 50 -4.62 -18.12 -9.29
CA ILE A 50 -5.45 -17.91 -8.10
C ILE A 50 -4.63 -17.33 -6.96
N ALA A 51 -3.46 -17.91 -6.64
CA ALA A 51 -2.62 -17.45 -5.53
C ALA A 51 -2.06 -16.04 -5.74
N ILE A 52 -1.57 -15.74 -6.95
CA ILE A 52 -1.09 -14.40 -7.32
C ILE A 52 -2.25 -13.41 -7.32
N GLY A 53 -3.37 -13.78 -7.94
CA GLY A 53 -4.57 -12.95 -8.00
C GLY A 53 -5.11 -12.60 -6.61
N LEU A 54 -5.21 -13.57 -5.70
CA LEU A 54 -5.61 -13.36 -4.32
C LEU A 54 -4.64 -12.44 -3.57
N SER A 55 -3.33 -12.65 -3.74
CA SER A 55 -2.31 -11.83 -3.09
C SER A 55 -2.43 -10.35 -3.50
N VAL A 56 -2.56 -10.09 -4.81
CA VAL A 56 -2.77 -8.74 -5.34
C VAL A 56 -4.11 -8.16 -4.90
N LEU A 57 -5.18 -8.97 -4.91
CA LEU A 57 -6.51 -8.54 -4.48
C LEU A 57 -6.53 -8.09 -3.01
N VAL A 58 -5.86 -8.83 -2.12
CA VAL A 58 -5.76 -8.46 -0.71
C VAL A 58 -5.07 -7.10 -0.55
N VAL A 59 -3.93 -6.88 -1.22
CA VAL A 59 -3.23 -5.59 -1.16
C VAL A 59 -4.05 -4.46 -1.76
N TYR A 60 -4.76 -4.73 -2.87
CA TYR A 60 -5.67 -3.76 -3.48
C TYR A 60 -6.79 -3.35 -2.51
N LEU A 61 -7.40 -4.30 -1.80
CA LEU A 61 -8.41 -4.01 -0.79
C LEU A 61 -7.84 -3.20 0.38
N ILE A 62 -6.64 -3.52 0.86
CA ILE A 62 -5.97 -2.77 1.93
C ILE A 62 -5.75 -1.31 1.51
N VAL A 63 -5.22 -1.07 0.31
CA VAL A 63 -5.00 0.29 -0.21
C VAL A 63 -6.33 1.02 -0.41
N LYS A 64 -7.35 0.33 -0.93
CA LYS A 64 -8.68 0.92 -1.15
C LYS A 64 -9.41 1.28 0.15
N ILE A 65 -9.15 0.55 1.24
CA ILE A 65 -9.71 0.83 2.56
C ILE A 65 -8.92 1.94 3.26
N MET A 66 -7.64 2.15 2.91
CA MET A 66 -6.89 3.26 3.49
C MET A 66 -7.55 4.60 3.16
N PRO A 67 -7.77 5.46 4.16
CA PRO A 67 -8.39 6.76 3.94
C PRO A 67 -7.50 7.62 3.03
N GLU A 68 -8.09 8.10 1.94
CA GLU A 68 -7.49 9.11 1.06
C GLU A 68 -6.97 10.28 1.89
N ARG A 69 -5.77 10.82 1.60
CA ARG A 69 -5.22 11.98 2.33
C ARG A 69 -6.25 13.12 2.34
N PRO A 70 -6.85 13.53 3.49
CA PRO A 70 -7.57 14.78 3.59
C PRO A 70 -6.64 15.96 3.28
N ASN A 71 -6.90 16.63 2.16
CA ASN A 71 -6.26 17.84 1.64
C ASN A 71 -4.76 17.72 1.28
N GLN A 72 -4.50 17.62 -0.02
CA GLN A 72 -3.41 18.39 -0.64
C GLN A 72 -3.82 19.87 -0.68
#